data_AF-A0A7S2NZL2-F1
#
_entry.id   AF-A0A7S2NZL2-F1
#
_cell.length_a   1.000
_cell.length_b   1.000
_cell.length_c   1.000
_cell.angle_alpha   90.00
_cell.angle_beta   90.00
_cell.angle_gamma   90.00
#
_symmetry.space_group_name_H-M   'P 1'
#
loop_
_entity.id
_entity.type
_entity.pdbx_description
1 polymer ?
#
loop_
_entity_poly.entity_id
_entity_poly.type
_entity_poly.pdbx_seq_one_letter_code
_entity_poly.pdbx_strand_id
1 'polypeptide(L)'
;RSPAAAPRGGPAGQAPMGQAPLLRSCCTNAADGTGTLQEEKCVVQRDYPHVDFRAQTASNAMQDPSSVQIVRGDLQFERVIKVRLAPPLSGALGLELVRQTELEEWPMLSAVVAGGSLAAWNSANDDQQRIRPGDRVVSVDGVQGSAAAVSVRLQELLKALPREQELVIDFSRSEDTVSPKANQPPAMVQSRWRQALPSCCGSSALCTAVEDSDGGDLPVKVGCGFTDLSSCGMRLPDRVPLLLHFDVNKTVIHSDSISSKASEDGIREAVADLFWGLVTTSRAEESPSRDDGGNASAGGAPPAPRWKWTGTPPGIAPPADVQVEKGATLSTYFKFCKAHVKDKTEMKQCVRTFDKVEDIATKAEMESVVSRALEEIRIPEELRQGCANSALEQAGLKGGVYFIVPTLFHLVASLQREGREFAILFRSFGKDHEKVKNEWNAFCELRHPLFSRLIADIGPLDGSVPHLPDRRVHTLHTLYRDEQGPLLILDTFTNGPEDRTWDSWAKSKPRPTGDTRDGRAFAQAMNSKTVDGLANLQTWMRTHIQQQATSAIKDDWAWWQWHGEKAHAGKLMPLIPGSDAPRQVFFDDNIEVDDP
;
A
#
# COMPACT_ATOMS: atom_id res chain seq x y z
N ARG A 1 29.82 -63.91 24.76
CA ARG A 1 30.71 -64.73 23.91
C ARG A 1 30.91 -63.97 22.60
N SER A 2 32.06 -63.33 22.42
CA SER A 2 32.54 -62.79 21.11
C SER A 2 32.91 -63.95 20.16
N PRO A 3 33.07 -63.73 18.83
CA PRO A 3 34.37 -63.29 18.23
C PRO A 3 34.24 -62.41 16.94
N ALA A 4 35.19 -61.51 16.61
CA ALA A 4 36.37 -61.63 15.68
C ALA A 4 36.00 -61.73 14.17
N ALA A 5 36.69 -61.24 13.13
CA ALA A 5 37.95 -60.52 12.88
C ALA A 5 37.91 -59.96 11.42
N ALA A 6 38.86 -59.06 11.07
CA ALA A 6 39.08 -58.51 9.71
C ALA A 6 39.71 -59.53 8.72
N PRO A 7 39.87 -59.20 7.41
CA PRO A 7 41.19 -58.69 6.96
C PRO A 7 41.18 -57.65 5.81
N ARG A 8 42.40 -57.19 5.50
CA ARG A 8 42.86 -56.07 4.63
C ARG A 8 42.96 -56.42 3.13
N GLY A 9 42.90 -55.38 2.28
CA GLY A 9 43.95 -55.08 1.27
C GLY A 9 43.60 -55.13 -0.24
N GLY A 10 43.94 -54.06 -0.97
CA GLY A 10 44.40 -54.13 -2.39
C GLY A 10 43.67 -53.23 -3.42
N PRO A 11 44.33 -52.75 -4.50
CA PRO A 11 44.22 -51.35 -4.95
C PRO A 11 43.82 -51.10 -6.43
N ALA A 12 43.59 -49.81 -6.73
CA ALA A 12 43.82 -49.04 -7.98
C ALA A 12 43.17 -49.47 -9.33
N GLY A 13 42.57 -48.50 -10.03
CA GLY A 13 42.26 -48.60 -11.46
C GLY A 13 41.49 -47.41 -12.02
N GLN A 14 42.20 -46.50 -12.72
CA GLN A 14 41.64 -45.46 -13.60
C GLN A 14 40.92 -46.09 -14.82
N ALA A 15 39.91 -45.40 -15.35
CA ALA A 15 39.25 -45.71 -16.62
C ALA A 15 38.88 -44.41 -17.39
N PRO A 16 38.74 -44.45 -18.73
CA PRO A 16 39.32 -43.43 -19.61
C PRO A 16 38.33 -42.62 -20.48
N MET A 17 38.90 -41.63 -21.19
CA MET A 17 38.31 -40.87 -22.31
C MET A 17 37.97 -41.76 -23.52
N GLY A 18 36.87 -41.45 -24.22
CA GLY A 18 36.62 -41.79 -25.63
C GLY A 18 36.12 -40.52 -26.34
N GLN A 19 36.89 -39.92 -27.26
CA GLN A 19 36.99 -40.19 -28.71
C GLN A 19 35.72 -39.87 -29.52
N ALA A 20 35.86 -38.87 -30.39
CA ALA A 20 34.95 -38.49 -31.47
C ALA A 20 35.64 -38.75 -32.83
N PRO A 21 34.88 -39.06 -33.90
CA PRO A 21 35.33 -38.90 -35.29
C PRO A 21 34.61 -37.69 -35.95
N LEU A 22 35.31 -36.72 -36.56
CA LEU A 22 35.87 -36.70 -37.92
C LEU A 22 34.82 -36.84 -39.05
N LEU A 23 34.62 -35.79 -39.86
CA LEU A 23 35.17 -35.67 -41.23
C LEU A 23 34.59 -34.48 -42.03
N ARG A 24 35.54 -33.70 -42.58
CA ARG A 24 35.63 -33.12 -43.95
C ARG A 24 34.61 -32.07 -44.42
N SER A 25 34.93 -31.15 -45.32
CA SER A 25 36.14 -30.60 -45.96
C SER A 25 35.64 -29.80 -47.17
N CYS A 26 36.47 -28.85 -47.60
CA CYS A 26 36.50 -28.11 -48.88
C CYS A 26 35.86 -26.71 -48.84
N CYS A 27 36.46 -25.66 -49.41
CA CYS A 27 37.85 -25.28 -49.77
C CYS A 27 37.73 -23.90 -50.43
N THR A 28 38.64 -22.97 -50.10
CA THR A 28 39.30 -21.95 -50.99
C THR A 28 38.44 -21.00 -51.83
N ASN A 29 38.72 -19.72 -52.09
CA ASN A 29 39.88 -18.83 -52.00
C ASN A 29 39.32 -17.40 -52.29
N ALA A 30 39.68 -16.35 -51.55
CA ALA A 30 40.77 -15.39 -51.85
C ALA A 30 40.27 -14.02 -52.39
N ALA A 31 41.06 -13.01 -52.04
CA ALA A 31 41.31 -11.73 -52.71
C ALA A 31 40.72 -10.45 -52.08
N ASP A 32 41.64 -9.48 -52.04
CA ASP A 32 41.63 -8.14 -51.46
C ASP A 32 40.55 -7.21 -52.00
N GLY A 33 40.23 -6.18 -51.21
CA GLY A 33 39.42 -5.05 -51.65
C GLY A 33 39.34 -3.95 -50.60
N THR A 34 40.28 -3.02 -50.65
CA THR A 34 40.16 -1.68 -50.07
C THR A 34 38.90 -1.00 -50.58
N GLY A 35 38.00 -0.58 -49.68
CA GLY A 35 36.79 0.14 -50.05
C GLY A 35 36.20 0.90 -48.87
N THR A 36 36.49 2.19 -48.81
CA THR A 36 35.73 3.20 -48.07
C THR A 36 34.25 3.15 -48.44
N LEU A 37 33.37 2.91 -47.47
CA LEU A 37 31.93 3.05 -47.64
C LEU A 37 31.42 4.23 -46.80
N GLN A 38 30.92 5.24 -47.53
CA GLN A 38 30.11 6.33 -47.01
C GLN A 38 28.80 5.79 -46.45
N GLU A 39 28.39 6.32 -45.29
CA GLU A 39 27.05 6.16 -44.75
C GLU A 39 26.03 6.90 -45.64
N GLU A 40 25.28 6.15 -46.46
CA GLU A 40 24.04 6.64 -47.03
C GLU A 40 22.90 6.45 -46.01
N LYS A 41 22.41 7.58 -45.48
CA LYS A 41 21.15 7.66 -44.74
C LYS A 41 19.99 7.33 -45.67
N CYS A 42 19.52 6.09 -45.61
CA CYS A 42 18.26 5.70 -46.23
C CYS A 42 17.09 6.08 -45.30
N VAL A 43 16.38 7.15 -45.65
CA VAL A 43 15.10 7.53 -45.02
C VAL A 43 14.03 6.62 -45.59
N VAL A 44 13.68 5.56 -44.86
CA VAL A 44 12.51 4.73 -45.18
C VAL A 44 11.29 5.33 -44.48
N GLN A 45 10.51 6.08 -45.25
CA GLN A 45 9.17 6.50 -44.91
C GLN A 45 8.28 5.25 -44.96
N ARG A 46 7.82 4.75 -43.81
CA ARG A 46 6.85 3.64 -43.75
C ARG A 46 5.45 4.20 -43.54
N ASP A 47 4.66 4.13 -44.59
CA ASP A 47 3.21 4.27 -44.53
C ASP A 47 2.62 3.06 -43.78
N TYR A 48 1.90 3.36 -42.70
CA TYR A 48 1.07 2.37 -42.01
C TYR A 48 -0.31 2.35 -42.67
N PRO A 49 -0.86 1.18 -43.06
CA PRO A 49 -2.26 1.10 -43.41
C PRO A 49 -3.11 1.26 -42.14
N HIS A 50 -3.97 2.28 -42.15
CA HIS A 50 -5.06 2.44 -41.20
C HIS A 50 -5.89 1.15 -41.16
N VAL A 51 -5.86 0.44 -40.03
CA VAL A 51 -6.82 -0.62 -39.73
C VAL A 51 -8.04 0.04 -39.10
N ASP A 52 -9.11 0.11 -39.89
CA ASP A 52 -10.41 0.67 -39.53
C ASP A 52 -11.14 -0.28 -38.57
N PHE A 53 -11.06 0.00 -37.27
CA PHE A 53 -11.86 -0.68 -36.24
C PHE A 53 -13.29 -0.15 -36.26
N ARG A 54 -14.13 -0.65 -37.18
CA ARG A 54 -15.59 -0.54 -37.05
C ARG A 54 -16.09 -1.58 -36.05
N ALA A 55 -15.99 -1.26 -34.76
CA ALA A 55 -16.80 -1.91 -33.74
C ALA A 55 -18.27 -1.49 -33.94
N GLN A 56 -19.15 -2.48 -34.07
CA GLN A 56 -20.60 -2.29 -34.12
C GLN A 56 -21.07 -1.61 -32.83
N THR A 57 -21.46 -0.34 -32.93
CA THR A 57 -22.20 0.37 -31.89
C THR A 57 -23.64 -0.13 -31.88
N ALA A 58 -23.96 -1.02 -30.95
CA ALA A 58 -25.32 -1.14 -30.46
C ALA A 58 -25.58 0.00 -29.47
N SER A 59 -26.35 0.99 -29.92
CA SER A 59 -26.88 2.08 -29.12
C SER A 59 -27.76 1.53 -28.00
N ASN A 60 -27.28 1.61 -26.75
CA ASN A 60 -28.13 1.82 -25.59
C ASN A 60 -27.42 2.80 -24.66
N ALA A 61 -28.02 3.98 -24.52
CA ALA A 61 -27.58 5.00 -23.60
C ALA A 61 -27.76 4.52 -22.14
N MET A 62 -26.65 4.20 -21.47
CA MET A 62 -26.56 4.22 -20.02
C MET A 62 -25.61 5.36 -19.64
N GLN A 63 -26.20 6.46 -19.17
CA GLN A 63 -25.49 7.46 -18.39
C GLN A 63 -25.27 6.90 -16.99
N ASP A 64 -24.02 6.56 -16.67
CA ASP A 64 -23.28 7.01 -15.49
C ASP A 64 -21.96 6.22 -15.42
N PRO A 65 -20.80 6.77 -15.83
CA PRO A 65 -19.53 6.10 -15.58
C PRO A 65 -19.21 6.26 -14.11
N SER A 66 -19.31 5.16 -13.36
CA SER A 66 -18.74 4.98 -12.02
C SER A 66 -17.37 5.66 -11.96
N SER A 67 -17.29 6.79 -11.23
CA SER A 67 -16.07 7.60 -11.16
C SER A 67 -14.96 6.79 -10.52
N VAL A 68 -13.91 6.47 -11.30
CA VAL A 68 -12.63 6.04 -10.73
C VAL A 68 -12.01 7.26 -10.07
N GLN A 69 -11.83 7.22 -8.76
CA GLN A 69 -11.12 8.26 -8.02
C GLN A 69 -9.73 7.75 -7.68
N ILE A 70 -8.71 8.45 -8.18
CA ILE A 70 -7.35 8.29 -7.68
C ILE A 70 -7.28 9.08 -6.38
N VAL A 71 -7.32 8.38 -5.25
CA VAL A 71 -7.17 8.98 -3.93
C VAL A 71 -5.73 8.76 -3.50
N ARG A 72 -4.92 9.81 -3.53
CA ARG A 72 -3.68 9.83 -2.75
C ARG A 72 -4.07 9.89 -1.28
N GLY A 73 -3.28 9.29 -0.39
CA GLY A 73 -3.38 9.52 1.05
C GLY A 73 -3.01 10.96 1.43
N ASP A 74 -3.55 11.94 0.70
CA ASP A 74 -3.45 13.34 1.06
C ASP A 74 -4.29 13.51 2.32
N LEU A 75 -3.59 14.02 3.35
CA LEU A 75 -4.13 14.39 4.65
C LEU A 75 -5.54 14.93 4.47
N GLN A 76 -6.51 14.29 5.14
CA GLN A 76 -7.83 14.87 5.30
C GLN A 76 -7.63 16.32 5.74
N PHE A 77 -8.31 17.26 5.10
CA PHE A 77 -8.21 18.67 5.47
C PHE A 77 -8.57 18.80 6.94
N GLU A 78 -7.55 18.91 7.78
CA GLU A 78 -7.72 19.01 9.21
C GLU A 78 -7.98 20.49 9.53
N ARG A 79 -9.23 20.79 9.88
CA ARG A 79 -9.59 22.14 10.33
C ARG A 79 -9.07 22.30 11.75
N VAL A 80 -8.14 23.24 11.94
CA VAL A 80 -7.64 23.60 13.26
C VAL A 80 -8.54 24.68 13.88
N ILE A 81 -9.09 24.39 15.07
CA ILE A 81 -9.94 25.26 15.85
C ILE A 81 -9.15 25.72 17.08
N LYS A 82 -8.85 27.02 17.14
CA LYS A 82 -8.16 27.64 18.28
C LYS A 82 -9.14 28.07 19.36
N VAL A 83 -9.01 27.49 20.55
CA VAL A 83 -9.90 27.70 21.69
C VAL A 83 -9.15 28.45 22.79
N ARG A 84 -9.74 29.55 23.27
CA ARG A 84 -9.24 30.29 24.44
C ARG A 84 -10.16 30.03 25.62
N LEU A 85 -9.66 29.34 26.64
CA LEU A 85 -10.41 28.99 27.84
C LEU A 85 -9.99 29.90 29.00
N ALA A 86 -10.98 30.53 29.61
CA ALA A 86 -10.78 31.19 30.90
C ALA A 86 -10.48 30.14 32.00
N PRO A 87 -9.71 30.52 33.03
CA PRO A 87 -9.43 29.66 34.17
C PRO A 87 -10.73 29.06 34.73
N PRO A 88 -10.79 27.74 34.95
CA PRO A 88 -12.01 27.12 35.44
C PRO A 88 -12.30 27.54 36.88
N LEU A 89 -13.47 28.13 37.13
CA LEU A 89 -13.94 28.46 38.48
C LEU A 89 -13.99 27.22 39.39
N SER A 90 -14.24 26.04 38.81
CA SER A 90 -14.33 24.74 39.48
C SER A 90 -13.03 23.90 39.43
N GLY A 91 -11.94 24.43 38.86
CA GLY A 91 -10.66 23.72 38.76
C GLY A 91 -10.55 22.67 37.63
N ALA A 92 -11.59 22.46 36.82
CA ALA A 92 -11.56 21.51 35.70
C ALA A 92 -11.90 22.19 34.36
N LEU A 93 -11.09 21.97 33.31
CA LEU A 93 -11.32 22.49 31.96
C LEU A 93 -12.55 21.88 31.27
N GLY A 94 -13.04 20.74 31.79
CA GLY A 94 -14.15 19.99 31.21
C GLY A 94 -13.78 19.16 29.98
N LEU A 95 -12.53 18.67 29.94
CA LEU A 95 -12.00 17.81 28.88
C LEU A 95 -11.87 16.38 29.42
N GLU A 96 -12.44 15.40 28.73
CA GLU A 96 -12.13 13.99 28.95
C GLU A 96 -11.37 13.48 27.73
N LEU A 97 -10.16 12.95 27.94
CA LEU A 97 -9.30 12.45 26.87
C LEU A 97 -9.32 10.92 26.88
N VAL A 98 -9.26 10.31 25.69
CA VAL A 98 -9.09 8.86 25.57
C VAL A 98 -7.75 8.46 26.19
N ARG A 99 -7.74 7.33 26.92
CA ARG A 99 -6.50 6.76 27.47
C ARG A 99 -5.60 6.35 26.31
N GLN A 100 -4.52 7.10 26.13
CA GLN A 100 -3.66 6.93 24.96
C GLN A 100 -2.78 5.70 25.05
N THR A 101 -2.52 5.11 23.89
CA THR A 101 -1.43 4.15 23.69
C THR A 101 -0.18 4.90 23.21
N GLU A 102 1.01 4.34 23.39
CA GLU A 102 2.29 4.98 23.00
C GLU A 102 2.40 5.29 21.49
N LEU A 103 1.47 4.78 20.67
CA LEU A 103 1.46 4.91 19.22
C LEU A 103 0.59 6.05 18.69
N GLU A 104 -0.20 6.71 19.51
CA GLU A 104 -1.03 7.83 19.06
C GLU A 104 -0.24 9.13 19.00
N GLU A 105 -0.33 9.86 17.90
CA GLU A 105 0.39 11.14 17.73
C GLU A 105 -0.20 12.26 18.60
N TRP A 106 -1.52 12.29 18.81
CA TRP A 106 -2.21 13.37 19.56
C TRP A 106 -3.33 12.86 20.47
N PRO A 107 -3.59 13.51 21.63
CA PRO A 107 -4.70 13.17 22.52
C PRO A 107 -6.05 13.44 21.87
N MET A 108 -6.92 12.44 21.84
CA MET A 108 -8.28 12.56 21.32
C MET A 108 -9.28 12.83 22.45
N LEU A 109 -10.19 13.76 22.22
CA LEU A 109 -11.27 14.07 23.15
C LEU A 109 -12.33 12.97 23.12
N SER A 110 -12.58 12.31 24.26
CA SER A 110 -13.66 11.33 24.40
C SER A 110 -14.98 11.98 24.78
N ALA A 111 -14.95 13.05 25.59
CA ALA A 111 -16.14 13.78 26.01
C ALA A 111 -15.85 15.24 26.38
N VAL A 112 -16.87 16.09 26.21
CA VAL A 112 -16.90 17.45 26.78
C VAL A 112 -17.74 17.38 28.06
N VAL A 113 -17.11 17.63 29.21
CA VAL A 113 -17.80 17.54 30.51
C VAL A 113 -18.68 18.76 30.72
N ALA A 114 -19.96 18.52 31.03
CA ALA A 114 -20.93 19.57 31.30
C ALA A 114 -20.48 20.46 32.47
N GLY A 115 -20.62 21.78 32.29
CA GLY A 115 -20.26 22.78 33.32
C GLY A 115 -18.76 23.15 33.39
N GLY A 116 -17.90 22.55 32.57
CA GLY A 116 -16.49 22.97 32.45
C GLY A 116 -16.27 24.17 31.53
N SER A 117 -15.07 24.75 31.55
CA SER A 117 -14.69 25.89 30.70
C SER A 117 -14.89 25.61 29.20
N LEU A 118 -14.59 24.40 28.73
CA LEU A 118 -14.81 24.05 27.33
C LEU A 118 -16.31 24.00 26.98
N ALA A 119 -17.16 23.49 27.87
CA ALA A 119 -18.61 23.48 27.63
C ALA A 119 -19.18 24.90 27.55
N ALA A 120 -18.70 25.81 28.41
CA ALA A 120 -19.07 27.22 28.35
C ALA A 120 -18.61 27.89 27.05
N TRP A 121 -17.37 27.61 26.62
CA TRP A 121 -16.84 28.08 25.34
C TRP A 121 -17.68 27.55 24.17
N ASN A 122 -18.01 26.25 24.15
CA ASN A 122 -18.86 25.63 23.14
C ASN A 122 -20.27 26.21 23.09
N SER A 123 -20.81 26.72 24.19
CA SER A 123 -22.12 27.39 24.21
C SER A 123 -22.06 28.83 23.70
N ALA A 124 -20.88 29.46 23.69
CA ALA A 124 -20.67 30.83 23.24
C ALA A 124 -20.24 30.94 21.76
N ASN A 125 -19.91 29.82 21.11
CA ASN A 125 -19.43 29.77 19.73
C ASN A 125 -20.39 28.98 18.84
N ASP A 126 -20.30 29.18 17.53
CA ASP A 126 -21.17 28.52 16.56
C ASP A 126 -20.93 27.00 16.44
N ASP A 127 -21.87 26.29 15.83
CA ASP A 127 -21.80 24.82 15.68
C ASP A 127 -20.59 24.35 14.84
N GLN A 128 -20.00 25.20 14.01
CA GLN A 128 -18.80 24.85 13.23
C GLN A 128 -17.54 24.90 14.09
N GLN A 129 -17.48 25.85 15.03
CA GLN A 129 -16.37 26.05 15.95
C GLN A 129 -16.45 25.17 17.21
N ARG A 130 -17.64 24.66 17.55
CA ARG A 130 -17.84 23.78 18.71
C ARG A 130 -16.94 22.56 18.69
N ILE A 131 -16.18 22.35 19.76
CA ILE A 131 -15.34 21.17 19.97
C ILE A 131 -16.21 19.97 20.36
N ARG A 132 -15.92 18.79 19.80
CA ARG A 132 -16.74 17.58 19.94
C ARG A 132 -15.88 16.36 20.30
N PRO A 133 -16.48 15.30 20.88
CA PRO A 133 -15.84 13.99 20.93
C PRO A 133 -15.29 13.58 19.57
N GLY A 134 -14.04 13.14 19.53
CA GLY A 134 -13.29 12.81 18.31
C GLY A 134 -12.31 13.89 17.85
N ASP A 135 -12.47 15.16 18.27
CA ASP A 135 -11.48 16.20 17.98
C ASP A 135 -10.16 15.92 18.73
N ARG A 136 -9.02 16.25 18.11
CA ARG A 136 -7.67 15.95 18.65
C ARG A 136 -7.00 17.21 19.18
N VAL A 137 -6.32 17.14 20.31
CA VAL A 137 -5.54 18.25 20.87
C VAL A 137 -4.17 18.29 20.21
N VAL A 138 -3.93 19.26 19.33
CA VAL A 138 -2.66 19.37 18.59
C VAL A 138 -1.66 20.33 19.23
N SER A 139 -2.13 21.30 20.01
CA SER A 139 -1.27 22.22 20.76
C SER A 139 -1.91 22.72 22.04
N VAL A 140 -1.09 23.03 23.06
CA VAL A 140 -1.49 23.69 24.30
C VAL A 140 -0.50 24.81 24.61
N ASP A 141 -0.96 26.06 24.62
CA ASP A 141 -0.16 27.29 24.72
C ASP A 141 1.03 27.33 23.74
N GLY A 142 0.80 26.85 22.52
CA GLY A 142 1.81 26.80 21.45
C GLY A 142 2.81 25.65 21.58
N VAL A 143 2.74 24.84 22.64
CA VAL A 143 3.51 23.61 22.75
C VAL A 143 2.84 22.54 21.89
N GLN A 144 3.54 22.11 20.86
CA GLN A 144 3.18 20.99 19.98
C GLN A 144 4.13 19.81 20.24
N GLY A 145 3.72 18.60 19.90
CA GLY A 145 4.55 17.41 20.02
C GLY A 145 3.74 16.13 20.14
N SER A 146 4.37 15.08 20.66
CA SER A 146 3.69 13.81 20.90
C SER A 146 2.53 13.97 21.89
N ALA A 147 1.56 13.08 21.76
CA ALA A 147 0.51 12.78 22.72
C ALA A 147 0.94 12.92 24.20
N ALA A 148 2.08 12.32 24.54
CA ALA A 148 2.66 12.38 25.88
C ALA A 148 3.10 13.80 26.26
N ALA A 149 3.81 14.51 25.38
CA ALA A 149 4.27 15.88 25.63
C ALA A 149 3.09 16.85 25.81
N VAL A 150 2.09 16.76 24.95
CA VAL A 150 0.86 17.58 25.02
C VAL A 150 0.08 17.27 26.30
N SER A 151 -0.07 15.99 26.65
CA SER A 151 -0.75 15.56 27.88
C SER A 151 -0.04 16.02 29.15
N VAL A 152 1.30 15.90 29.21
CA VAL A 152 2.10 16.40 30.33
C VAL A 152 1.93 17.91 30.46
N ARG A 153 2.03 18.66 29.36
CA ARG A 153 1.84 20.11 29.37
C ARG A 153 0.46 20.51 29.87
N LEU A 154 -0.58 19.83 29.42
CA LEU A 154 -1.96 20.07 29.88
C LEU A 154 -2.10 19.81 31.38
N GLN A 155 -1.49 18.74 31.91
CA GLN A 155 -1.49 18.44 33.34
C GLN A 155 -0.70 19.45 34.18
N GLU A 156 0.44 19.93 33.69
CA GLU A 156 1.23 20.97 34.34
C GLU A 156 0.43 22.27 34.47
N LEU A 157 -0.21 22.70 33.39
CA LEU A 157 -1.04 23.90 33.39
C LEU A 157 -2.22 23.75 34.35
N LEU A 158 -2.90 22.61 34.33
CA LEU A 158 -3.99 22.33 35.29
C LEU A 158 -3.53 22.40 36.76
N LYS A 159 -2.29 22.04 37.07
CA LYS A 159 -1.73 22.12 38.43
C LYS A 159 -1.22 23.50 38.79
N ALA A 160 -0.69 24.23 37.82
CA ALA A 160 0.07 25.46 38.04
C ALA A 160 -0.74 26.75 37.84
N LEU A 161 -1.89 26.70 37.15
CA LEU A 161 -2.63 27.89 36.73
C LEU A 161 -2.95 28.82 37.92
N PRO A 162 -2.30 30.00 38.00
CA PRO A 162 -2.83 31.11 38.78
C PRO A 162 -4.22 31.43 38.22
N ARG A 163 -5.17 31.84 39.06
CA ARG A 163 -6.60 32.02 38.70
C ARG A 163 -6.89 33.03 37.56
N GLU A 164 -5.88 33.58 36.88
CA GLU A 164 -6.00 34.72 35.96
C GLU A 164 -5.42 34.50 34.56
N GLN A 165 -4.72 33.38 34.26
CA GLN A 165 -4.12 33.17 32.92
C GLN A 165 -5.05 32.40 31.99
N GLU A 166 -5.33 32.94 30.80
CA GLU A 166 -6.06 32.24 29.73
C GLU A 166 -5.23 31.08 29.18
N LEU A 167 -5.89 29.95 28.93
CA LEU A 167 -5.31 28.77 28.29
C LEU A 167 -5.70 28.74 26.80
N VAL A 168 -4.73 28.57 25.91
CA VAL A 168 -4.97 28.42 24.47
C VAL A 168 -4.79 26.96 24.07
N ILE A 169 -5.81 26.34 23.51
CA ILE A 169 -5.77 24.95 23.02
C ILE A 169 -6.14 24.94 21.55
N ASP A 170 -5.30 24.34 20.71
CA ASP A 170 -5.63 24.08 19.30
C ASP A 170 -6.18 22.66 19.17
N PHE A 171 -7.37 22.54 18.59
CA PHE A 171 -8.00 21.26 18.26
C PHE A 171 -7.96 21.02 16.75
N SER A 172 -7.62 19.81 16.32
CA SER A 172 -7.77 19.37 14.94
C SER A 172 -9.04 18.53 14.79
N ARG A 173 -9.80 18.82 13.73
CA ARG A 173 -10.93 18.02 13.27
C ARG A 173 -10.68 17.53 11.87
N SER A 174 -10.80 16.22 11.67
CA SER A 174 -10.95 15.69 10.31
C SER A 174 -12.32 16.07 9.77
N GLU A 175 -12.36 16.90 8.73
CA GLU A 175 -13.60 17.10 7.98
C GLU A 175 -13.84 15.88 7.09
N ASP A 176 -14.83 15.07 7.45
CA ASP A 176 -15.42 14.12 6.51
C ASP A 176 -15.86 14.92 5.28
N THR A 177 -15.27 14.63 4.11
CA THR A 177 -15.57 15.30 2.84
C THR A 177 -16.96 14.93 2.32
N VAL A 178 -18.01 15.35 3.03
CA VAL A 178 -19.35 15.40 2.47
C VAL A 178 -19.46 16.68 1.66
N SER A 179 -19.08 16.58 0.39
CA SER A 179 -19.28 17.65 -0.59
C SER A 179 -20.76 18.09 -0.58
N PRO A 180 -21.08 19.38 -0.33
CA PRO A 180 -22.46 19.83 -0.36
C PRO A 180 -22.92 19.85 -1.82
N LYS A 181 -23.60 18.77 -2.25
CA LYS A 181 -24.34 18.80 -3.53
C LYS A 181 -25.45 19.84 -3.41
N ALA A 182 -25.21 20.99 -4.04
CA ALA A 182 -26.23 21.95 -4.40
C ALA A 182 -27.21 21.29 -5.37
N ASN A 183 -28.34 20.82 -4.84
CA ASN A 183 -29.60 20.59 -5.56
C ASN A 183 -30.69 20.25 -4.53
N GLN A 184 -31.28 21.27 -3.90
CA GLN A 184 -32.60 21.12 -3.28
C GLN A 184 -33.66 21.42 -4.35
N PRO A 185 -34.61 20.51 -4.62
CA PRO A 185 -35.83 20.86 -5.33
C PRO A 185 -36.79 21.64 -4.40
N PRO A 186 -37.69 22.47 -4.94
CA PRO A 186 -38.50 23.37 -4.14
C PRO A 186 -39.52 22.64 -3.27
N ALA A 187 -39.78 23.22 -2.10
CA ALA A 187 -40.73 22.77 -1.11
C ALA A 187 -42.15 22.57 -1.69
N MET A 188 -42.60 21.32 -1.74
CA MET A 188 -44.01 20.95 -1.56
C MET A 188 -44.15 19.42 -1.41
N VAL A 189 -45.16 19.02 -0.62
CA VAL A 189 -45.51 17.64 -0.24
C VAL A 189 -44.79 17.10 1.01
N GLN A 190 -44.89 17.84 2.13
CA GLN A 190 -44.96 17.22 3.46
C GLN A 190 -46.43 17.13 3.88
N SER A 191 -47.07 15.98 3.67
CA SER A 191 -48.18 15.48 4.48
C SER A 191 -48.74 14.18 3.90
N ARG A 192 -48.16 13.03 4.29
CA ARG A 192 -48.84 11.71 4.38
C ARG A 192 -47.86 10.57 4.67
N TRP A 193 -47.15 10.63 5.79
CA TRP A 193 -46.55 9.43 6.40
C TRP A 193 -46.53 9.59 7.93
N ARG A 194 -47.74 9.57 8.52
CA ARG A 194 -47.97 9.17 9.91
C ARG A 194 -49.16 8.24 9.91
N GLN A 195 -48.89 6.94 9.88
CA GLN A 195 -49.70 5.82 10.40
C GLN A 195 -49.30 4.53 9.67
N ALA A 196 -48.50 3.71 10.35
CA ALA A 196 -48.52 2.24 10.35
C ALA A 196 -47.17 1.72 10.85
N LEU A 197 -47.05 1.54 12.16
CA LEU A 197 -46.12 0.56 12.74
C LEU A 197 -46.99 -0.59 13.27
N PRO A 198 -46.79 -1.85 12.84
CA PRO A 198 -47.37 -2.99 13.53
C PRO A 198 -46.55 -3.31 14.79
N SER A 199 -47.26 -3.42 15.91
CA SER A 199 -46.77 -3.94 17.17
C SER A 199 -46.47 -5.44 17.07
N CYS A 200 -45.20 -5.82 17.13
CA CYS A 200 -44.77 -7.20 17.34
C CYS A 200 -44.23 -7.36 18.77
N CYS A 201 -45.12 -7.53 19.74
CA CYS A 201 -44.82 -8.10 21.05
C CYS A 201 -46.05 -8.86 21.51
N GLY A 202 -46.02 -10.18 21.35
CA GLY A 202 -47.09 -11.07 21.77
C GLY A 202 -46.55 -12.48 21.89
N SER A 203 -45.95 -12.80 23.03
CA SER A 203 -45.88 -14.17 23.54
C SER A 203 -45.62 -14.12 25.03
N SER A 204 -46.69 -14.36 25.78
CA SER A 204 -46.67 -14.70 27.20
C SER A 204 -46.14 -16.12 27.35
N ALA A 205 -45.18 -16.33 28.23
CA ALA A 205 -44.95 -17.64 28.84
C ALA A 205 -44.81 -17.44 30.36
N LEU A 206 -45.55 -18.29 31.07
CA LEU A 206 -45.75 -18.34 32.50
C LEU A 206 -44.42 -18.38 33.28
N CYS A 207 -44.31 -17.56 34.32
CA CYS A 207 -43.48 -17.86 35.49
C CYS A 207 -44.37 -17.76 36.73
N THR A 208 -44.70 -18.93 37.29
CA THR A 208 -45.27 -19.11 38.62
C THR A 208 -44.28 -18.63 39.68
N ALA A 209 -44.81 -17.84 40.60
CA ALA A 209 -44.12 -17.37 41.80
C ALA A 209 -43.73 -18.54 42.71
N VAL A 210 -42.52 -18.48 43.26
CA VAL A 210 -42.13 -19.14 44.50
C VAL A 210 -41.59 -18.04 45.40
N GLU A 211 -42.31 -17.76 46.47
CA GLU A 211 -41.81 -17.05 47.65
C GLU A 211 -40.91 -18.03 48.42
N ASP A 212 -39.70 -17.61 48.82
CA ASP A 212 -39.35 -17.52 50.25
C ASP A 212 -37.88 -17.15 50.52
N SER A 213 -37.76 -16.24 51.49
CA SER A 213 -36.78 -16.13 52.59
C SER A 213 -35.26 -15.97 52.33
N ASP A 214 -34.79 -14.82 52.83
CA ASP A 214 -33.65 -14.61 53.73
C ASP A 214 -32.21 -15.00 53.31
N GLY A 215 -31.36 -13.97 53.29
CA GLY A 215 -30.03 -14.06 53.87
C GLY A 215 -28.86 -13.75 52.94
N GLY A 216 -28.17 -12.64 53.22
CA GLY A 216 -26.71 -12.59 53.11
C GLY A 216 -26.11 -11.98 51.84
N ASP A 217 -25.34 -10.93 52.09
CA ASP A 217 -24.15 -10.47 51.36
C ASP A 217 -24.26 -9.88 49.94
N LEU A 218 -23.81 -8.62 49.90
CA LEU A 218 -23.51 -7.82 48.72
C LEU A 218 -22.62 -8.55 47.72
N PRO A 219 -22.94 -8.53 46.42
CA PRO A 219 -21.93 -8.65 45.39
C PRO A 219 -21.68 -7.30 44.70
N VAL A 220 -20.38 -7.04 44.57
CA VAL A 220 -19.70 -6.09 43.70
C VAL A 220 -20.46 -5.83 42.39
N LYS A 221 -20.72 -4.55 42.09
CA LYS A 221 -21.15 -4.09 40.77
C LYS A 221 -20.07 -4.45 39.73
N VAL A 222 -20.27 -5.56 39.04
CA VAL A 222 -19.66 -5.82 37.74
C VAL A 222 -20.38 -4.94 36.74
N GLY A 223 -19.66 -3.96 36.18
CA GLY A 223 -20.19 -3.11 35.11
C GLY A 223 -20.65 -3.96 33.94
N CYS A 224 -21.90 -3.78 33.53
CA CYS A 224 -22.47 -4.43 32.36
C CYS A 224 -21.61 -4.12 31.14
N GLY A 225 -20.94 -5.17 30.64
CA GLY A 225 -20.20 -5.14 29.40
C GLY A 225 -21.14 -4.86 28.22
N PHE A 226 -20.57 -4.21 27.22
CA PHE A 226 -21.06 -4.19 25.86
C PHE A 226 -21.34 -5.62 25.39
N THR A 227 -22.57 -6.09 25.53
CA THR A 227 -23.03 -7.30 24.85
C THR A 227 -24.02 -6.91 23.77
N ASP A 228 -23.55 -7.11 22.55
CA ASP A 228 -24.32 -7.69 21.46
C ASP A 228 -25.36 -6.82 20.74
N LEU A 229 -24.85 -5.83 19.99
CA LEU A 229 -25.58 -5.21 18.87
C LEU A 229 -25.64 -6.12 17.62
N SER A 230 -24.99 -7.28 17.62
CA SER A 230 -24.99 -8.18 16.45
C SER A 230 -26.31 -8.95 16.29
N SER A 231 -27.04 -9.15 17.39
CA SER A 231 -28.35 -9.81 17.40
C SER A 231 -29.47 -9.00 16.72
N CYS A 232 -29.30 -7.69 16.51
CA CYS A 232 -30.40 -6.83 16.07
C CYS A 232 -30.58 -6.75 14.54
N GLY A 233 -29.77 -7.43 13.74
CA GLY A 233 -29.98 -7.59 12.28
C GLY A 233 -30.02 -6.30 11.45
N MET A 234 -29.80 -5.13 12.07
CA MET A 234 -29.72 -3.86 11.39
C MET A 234 -28.36 -3.76 10.70
N ARG A 235 -28.29 -4.20 9.45
CA ARG A 235 -27.21 -3.78 8.55
C ARG A 235 -27.24 -2.25 8.53
N LEU A 236 -26.16 -1.61 8.99
CA LEU A 236 -25.99 -0.18 8.81
C LEU A 236 -26.16 0.11 7.31
N PRO A 237 -27.13 0.96 6.91
CA PRO A 237 -27.59 1.06 5.52
C PRO A 237 -26.53 1.47 4.48
N ASP A 238 -25.29 1.78 4.88
CA ASP A 238 -24.27 2.39 4.01
C ASP A 238 -22.96 1.60 3.82
N ARG A 239 -22.84 0.39 4.36
CA ARG A 239 -21.55 -0.34 4.30
C ARG A 239 -21.46 -1.27 3.10
N VAL A 240 -21.25 -0.68 1.93
CA VAL A 240 -20.89 -1.39 0.70
C VAL A 240 -19.64 -2.26 0.95
N PRO A 241 -19.61 -3.54 0.53
CA PRO A 241 -18.45 -4.41 0.69
C PRO A 241 -17.21 -3.86 -0.02
N LEU A 242 -16.02 -4.16 0.52
CA LEU A 242 -14.75 -3.72 -0.05
C LEU A 242 -14.04 -4.88 -0.77
N LEU A 243 -13.49 -4.62 -1.96
CA LEU A 243 -12.50 -5.49 -2.59
C LEU A 243 -11.16 -4.75 -2.66
N LEU A 244 -10.19 -5.23 -1.87
CA LEU A 244 -8.89 -4.60 -1.72
C LEU A 244 -7.87 -5.35 -2.57
N HIS A 245 -7.38 -4.71 -3.62
CA HIS A 245 -6.26 -5.19 -4.41
C HIS A 245 -4.98 -4.57 -3.87
N PHE A 246 -3.99 -5.39 -3.57
CA PHE A 246 -2.67 -4.92 -3.19
C PHE A 246 -1.67 -5.38 -4.23
N ASP A 247 -0.95 -4.45 -4.86
CA ASP A 247 0.36 -4.82 -5.38
C ASP A 247 1.21 -5.33 -4.22
N VAL A 248 1.94 -6.41 -4.42
CA VAL A 248 2.81 -6.95 -3.38
C VAL A 248 4.08 -6.10 -3.32
N ASN A 249 4.72 -5.88 -4.46
CA ASN A 249 6.03 -5.25 -4.49
C ASN A 249 5.92 -3.77 -4.11
N LYS A 250 6.81 -3.30 -3.23
CA LYS A 250 6.90 -1.91 -2.71
C LYS A 250 5.67 -1.35 -1.98
N THR A 251 4.54 -2.05 -2.01
CA THR A 251 3.31 -1.70 -1.29
C THR A 251 3.12 -2.59 -0.06
N VAL A 252 3.21 -3.92 -0.22
CA VAL A 252 3.07 -4.89 0.88
C VAL A 252 4.44 -5.34 1.39
N ILE A 253 5.45 -5.41 0.53
CA ILE A 253 6.81 -5.84 0.88
C ILE A 253 7.85 -4.86 0.30
N HIS A 254 9.01 -4.72 0.94
CA HIS A 254 10.09 -3.84 0.46
C HIS A 254 11.10 -4.51 -0.50
N SER A 255 10.93 -5.80 -0.81
CA SER A 255 11.77 -6.54 -1.75
C SER A 255 11.08 -6.77 -3.10
N ASP A 256 11.85 -7.08 -4.14
CA ASP A 256 11.30 -7.50 -5.44
C ASP A 256 12.14 -8.63 -6.03
N SER A 257 11.55 -9.82 -6.12
CA SER A 257 12.21 -11.01 -6.69
C SER A 257 12.47 -10.90 -8.20
N ILE A 258 11.64 -10.17 -8.96
CA ILE A 258 11.80 -10.05 -10.42
C ILE A 258 13.04 -9.24 -10.75
N SER A 259 13.25 -8.15 -10.01
CA SER A 259 14.40 -7.27 -10.22
C SER A 259 15.56 -7.52 -9.25
N SER A 260 15.51 -8.63 -8.48
CA SER A 260 16.53 -9.04 -7.51
C SER A 260 16.86 -7.94 -6.49
N LYS A 261 15.85 -7.19 -6.05
CA LYS A 261 16.00 -6.10 -5.07
C LYS A 261 15.87 -6.62 -3.66
N ALA A 262 16.88 -6.31 -2.85
CA ALA A 262 16.82 -6.51 -1.40
C ALA A 262 15.92 -5.45 -0.74
N SER A 263 15.47 -5.71 0.49
CA SER A 263 14.64 -4.74 1.25
C SER A 263 15.34 -3.39 1.45
N GLU A 264 16.68 -3.40 1.61
CA GLU A 264 17.46 -2.17 1.71
C GLU A 264 17.38 -1.32 0.43
N ASP A 265 17.41 -1.95 -0.75
CA ASP A 265 17.23 -1.22 -2.02
C ASP A 265 15.85 -0.55 -2.06
N GLY A 266 14.81 -1.24 -1.59
CA GLY A 266 13.45 -0.70 -1.51
C GLY A 266 13.35 0.49 -0.56
N ILE A 267 13.97 0.40 0.61
CA ILE A 267 14.03 1.50 1.59
C ILE A 267 14.80 2.69 1.04
N ARG A 268 15.96 2.46 0.40
CA ARG A 268 16.76 3.54 -0.22
C ARG A 268 15.98 4.25 -1.32
N GLU A 269 15.26 3.49 -2.16
CA GLU A 269 14.37 4.03 -3.19
C GLU A 269 13.24 4.88 -2.55
N ALA A 270 12.63 4.42 -1.45
CA ALA A 270 11.60 5.19 -0.74
C ALA A 270 12.17 6.47 -0.10
N VAL A 271 13.34 6.40 0.54
CA VAL A 271 14.02 7.57 1.11
C VAL A 271 14.35 8.59 0.02
N ALA A 272 14.85 8.16 -1.14
CA ALA A 272 15.10 9.05 -2.26
C ALA A 272 13.84 9.81 -2.72
N ASP A 273 12.65 9.24 -2.54
CA ASP A 273 11.40 9.87 -2.94
C ASP A 273 10.76 10.75 -1.85
N LEU A 274 11.28 10.70 -0.61
CA LEU A 274 10.85 11.57 0.49
C LEU A 274 11.68 12.86 0.61
N PHE A 275 12.87 12.91 0.02
CA PHE A 275 13.76 14.06 0.10
C PHE A 275 13.52 15.04 -1.04
N TRP A 276 13.07 16.26 -0.70
CA TRP A 276 12.76 17.33 -1.65
C TRP A 276 13.93 18.32 -1.82
N GLY A 277 14.30 18.60 -3.07
CA GLY A 277 15.39 19.50 -3.41
C GLY A 277 15.07 20.42 -4.58
N LEU A 278 15.84 21.49 -4.69
CA LEU A 278 15.82 22.41 -5.82
C LEU A 278 16.75 21.88 -6.91
N VAL A 279 16.21 21.74 -8.12
CA VAL A 279 16.97 21.40 -9.33
C VAL A 279 17.30 22.69 -10.06
N THR A 280 18.58 22.99 -10.26
CA THR A 280 19.03 24.17 -11.00
C THR A 280 19.73 23.77 -12.30
N THR A 281 19.35 24.39 -13.40
CA THR A 281 20.06 24.31 -14.69
C THR A 281 20.92 25.56 -14.80
N SER A 282 22.20 25.49 -14.43
CA SER A 282 23.05 26.67 -14.38
C SER A 282 23.20 27.32 -15.77
N ARG A 283 22.59 28.49 -15.94
CA ARG A 283 22.95 29.41 -17.02
C ARG A 283 22.86 30.89 -16.63
N ALA A 284 22.46 31.19 -15.40
CA ALA A 284 21.96 32.52 -15.05
C ALA A 284 22.92 33.41 -14.25
N GLU A 285 23.95 32.88 -13.57
CA GLU A 285 24.66 33.68 -12.56
C GLU A 285 26.15 33.94 -12.81
N GLU A 286 26.77 33.31 -13.80
CA GLU A 286 28.05 33.81 -14.30
C GLU A 286 27.77 34.97 -15.27
N SER A 287 27.31 36.09 -14.72
CA SER A 287 27.51 37.38 -15.37
C SER A 287 29.01 37.53 -15.58
N PRO A 288 29.52 37.48 -16.82
CA PRO A 288 30.93 37.70 -17.06
C PRO A 288 31.19 39.12 -16.58
N SER A 289 32.11 39.28 -15.62
CA SER A 289 32.78 40.56 -15.46
C SER A 289 33.36 40.90 -16.84
N ARG A 290 32.67 41.78 -17.56
CA ARG A 290 33.15 42.40 -18.79
C ARG A 290 34.45 43.09 -18.43
N ASP A 291 35.56 42.47 -18.79
CA ASP A 291 36.80 43.12 -19.23
C ASP A 291 37.81 42.01 -19.46
N ASP A 292 37.73 41.35 -20.62
CA ASP A 292 38.90 40.91 -21.37
C ASP A 292 38.47 40.35 -22.73
N GLY A 293 38.93 40.99 -23.80
CA GLY A 293 38.57 40.75 -25.21
C GLY A 293 39.08 39.43 -25.80
N GLY A 294 38.96 38.33 -25.06
CA GLY A 294 39.37 36.99 -25.46
C GLY A 294 38.32 36.27 -26.30
N ASN A 295 38.68 35.95 -27.54
CA ASN A 295 37.92 35.23 -28.56
C ASN A 295 37.07 34.06 -27.99
N ALA A 296 35.74 34.24 -27.95
CA ALA A 296 34.80 33.26 -27.40
C ALA A 296 34.57 32.08 -28.36
N SER A 297 35.20 30.94 -28.06
CA SER A 297 34.84 29.65 -28.65
C SER A 297 33.51 29.15 -28.07
N ALA A 298 32.40 29.47 -28.74
CA ALA A 298 31.01 29.26 -28.33
C ALA A 298 30.49 27.80 -28.36
N GLY A 299 31.30 26.81 -27.96
CA GLY A 299 31.00 25.38 -28.14
C GLY A 299 30.80 24.53 -26.88
N GLY A 300 30.82 25.11 -25.68
CA GLY A 300 30.65 24.34 -24.44
C GLY A 300 29.25 23.75 -24.30
N ALA A 301 29.14 22.44 -24.05
CA ALA A 301 27.87 21.81 -23.69
C ALA A 301 27.29 22.49 -22.45
N PRO A 302 25.95 22.68 -22.37
CA PRO A 302 25.34 23.27 -21.19
C PRO A 302 25.68 22.43 -19.95
N PRO A 303 25.94 23.07 -18.80
CA PRO A 303 26.26 22.37 -17.57
C PRO A 303 25.11 21.45 -17.16
N ALA A 304 25.48 20.31 -16.56
CA ALA A 304 24.52 19.33 -16.09
C ALA A 304 23.66 19.92 -14.94
N PRO A 305 22.37 19.55 -14.87
CA PRO A 305 21.49 19.99 -13.79
C PRO A 305 21.97 19.43 -12.45
N ARG A 306 21.86 20.23 -11.40
CA ARG A 306 22.26 19.89 -10.03
C ARG A 306 21.04 19.88 -9.12
N TRP A 307 20.99 18.91 -8.20
CA TRP A 307 19.95 18.81 -7.18
C TRP A 307 20.53 19.18 -5.81
N LYS A 308 19.84 20.06 -5.09
CA LYS A 308 20.23 20.50 -3.75
C LYS A 308 19.06 20.34 -2.79
N TRP A 309 19.24 19.60 -1.70
CA TRP A 309 18.21 19.43 -0.69
C TRP A 309 17.78 20.77 -0.10
N THR A 310 16.48 20.89 0.15
CA THR A 310 15.87 22.10 0.72
C THR A 310 16.13 22.25 2.22
N GLY A 311 16.66 21.22 2.89
CA GLY A 311 16.77 21.16 4.34
C GLY A 311 15.45 20.87 5.06
N THR A 312 14.39 20.57 4.30
CA THR A 312 13.07 20.23 4.86
C THR A 312 13.03 18.77 5.31
N PRO A 313 12.25 18.45 6.36
CA PRO A 313 12.03 17.07 6.79
C PRO A 313 11.55 16.19 5.62
N PRO A 314 11.97 14.91 5.56
CA PRO A 314 11.51 13.99 4.54
C PRO A 314 9.99 13.86 4.57
N GLY A 315 9.32 13.92 3.41
CA GLY A 315 7.87 13.94 3.34
C GLY A 315 7.31 13.54 1.98
N ILE A 316 6.08 13.01 1.99
CA ILE A 316 5.37 12.54 0.78
C ILE A 316 4.87 13.71 -0.08
N ALA A 317 4.53 14.82 0.58
CA ALA A 317 4.07 16.05 -0.05
C ALA A 317 5.23 17.04 -0.23
N PRO A 318 5.19 17.88 -1.29
CA PRO A 318 6.17 18.95 -1.45
C PRO A 318 6.08 19.91 -0.26
N PRO A 319 7.23 20.39 0.26
CA PRO A 319 7.23 21.35 1.36
C PRO A 319 6.59 22.67 0.92
N ALA A 320 5.65 23.17 1.72
CA ALA A 320 4.84 24.35 1.39
C ALA A 320 5.57 25.69 1.61
N ASP A 321 6.61 25.69 2.44
CA ASP A 321 7.37 26.85 2.88
C ASP A 321 8.64 27.11 2.05
N VAL A 322 8.99 26.20 1.13
CA VAL A 322 10.17 26.35 0.28
C VAL A 322 9.90 27.36 -0.84
N GLN A 323 10.60 28.48 -0.80
CA GLN A 323 10.61 29.45 -1.89
C GLN A 323 11.44 28.89 -3.06
N VAL A 324 10.78 28.70 -4.20
CA VAL A 324 11.45 28.24 -5.43
C VAL A 324 12.04 29.44 -6.16
N GLU A 325 13.37 29.52 -6.19
CA GLU A 325 14.10 30.57 -6.91
C GLU A 325 13.78 30.56 -8.41
N LYS A 326 13.87 31.72 -9.06
CA LYS A 326 13.56 31.84 -10.49
C LYS A 326 14.50 30.96 -11.32
N GLY A 327 13.94 29.95 -11.97
CA GLY A 327 14.69 29.00 -12.80
C GLY A 327 15.12 27.72 -12.08
N ALA A 328 14.75 27.56 -10.81
CA ALA A 328 14.80 26.28 -10.11
C ALA A 328 13.46 25.54 -10.23
N THR A 329 13.49 24.21 -10.12
CA THR A 329 12.29 23.40 -9.97
C THR A 329 12.39 22.54 -8.70
N LEU A 330 11.28 22.42 -7.96
CA LEU A 330 11.22 21.59 -6.77
C LEU A 330 10.95 20.13 -7.17
N SER A 331 11.80 19.20 -6.75
CA SER A 331 11.70 17.78 -7.13
C SER A 331 12.30 16.87 -6.07
N THR A 332 11.77 15.64 -5.95
CA THR A 332 12.39 14.62 -5.09
C THR A 332 13.72 14.15 -5.68
N TYR A 333 14.64 13.64 -4.86
CA TYR A 333 15.90 13.10 -5.37
C TYR A 333 15.68 11.95 -6.36
N PHE A 334 14.68 11.09 -6.10
CA PHE A 334 14.26 10.03 -7.01
C PHE A 334 13.83 10.58 -8.39
N LYS A 335 12.92 11.56 -8.40
CA LYS A 335 12.44 12.20 -9.64
C LYS A 335 13.56 12.90 -10.40
N PHE A 336 14.49 13.55 -9.70
CA PHE A 336 15.69 14.12 -10.30
C PHE A 336 16.55 13.05 -11.00
N CYS A 337 16.84 11.92 -10.35
CA CYS A 337 17.61 10.83 -10.96
C CYS A 337 16.89 10.27 -12.19
N LYS A 338 15.57 10.05 -12.11
CA LYS A 338 14.73 9.55 -13.21
C LYS A 338 14.76 10.50 -14.42
N ALA A 339 14.76 11.81 -14.19
CA ALA A 339 14.76 12.81 -15.25
C ALA A 339 16.12 13.02 -15.93
N HIS A 340 17.23 12.81 -15.20
CA HIS A 340 18.55 13.24 -15.65
C HIS A 340 19.58 12.12 -15.83
N VAL A 341 19.31 10.90 -15.37
CA VAL A 341 20.16 9.73 -15.61
C VAL A 341 19.51 8.83 -16.65
N LYS A 342 20.05 8.85 -17.88
CA LYS A 342 19.45 8.18 -19.05
C LYS A 342 19.49 6.66 -18.97
N ASP A 343 20.57 6.10 -18.43
CA ASP A 343 20.68 4.66 -18.27
C ASP A 343 19.88 4.19 -17.06
N LYS A 344 18.97 3.22 -17.28
CA LYS A 344 18.07 2.72 -16.22
C LYS A 344 18.83 2.03 -15.08
N THR A 345 19.98 1.43 -15.37
CA THR A 345 20.81 0.74 -14.37
C THR A 345 21.60 1.76 -13.55
N GLU A 346 22.23 2.72 -14.20
CA GLU A 346 22.92 3.85 -13.54
C GLU A 346 21.95 4.66 -12.69
N MET A 347 20.74 4.93 -13.19
CA MET A 347 19.70 5.66 -12.45
C MET A 347 19.35 4.95 -11.14
N LYS A 348 19.08 3.63 -11.20
CA LYS A 348 18.81 2.82 -10.00
C LYS A 348 19.99 2.83 -9.03
N GLN A 349 21.20 2.74 -9.55
CA GLN A 349 22.41 2.82 -8.71
C GLN A 349 22.47 4.18 -8.01
N CYS A 350 22.34 5.29 -8.74
CA CYS A 350 22.38 6.65 -8.20
C CYS A 350 21.33 6.90 -7.12
N VAL A 351 20.13 6.33 -7.29
CA VAL A 351 19.05 6.39 -6.29
C VAL A 351 19.45 5.65 -5.02
N ARG A 352 20.10 4.48 -5.13
CA ARG A 352 20.47 3.65 -3.96
C ARG A 352 21.66 4.18 -3.20
N THR A 353 22.66 4.72 -3.91
CA THR A 353 23.91 5.20 -3.32
C THR A 353 23.92 6.69 -3.04
N PHE A 354 22.85 7.40 -3.43
CA PHE A 354 22.75 8.86 -3.35
C PHE A 354 23.93 9.57 -4.05
N ASP A 355 24.47 8.99 -5.13
CA ASP A 355 25.73 9.46 -5.77
C ASP A 355 25.63 10.81 -6.47
N LYS A 356 24.42 11.29 -6.80
CA LYS A 356 24.22 12.63 -7.37
C LYS A 356 23.96 13.69 -6.30
N VAL A 357 24.00 13.33 -5.02
CA VAL A 357 23.97 14.30 -3.91
C VAL A 357 25.39 14.82 -3.68
N GLU A 358 25.60 16.11 -3.92
CA GLU A 358 26.93 16.73 -3.84
C GLU A 358 27.30 17.15 -2.41
N ASP A 359 26.30 17.51 -1.60
CA ASP A 359 26.49 17.94 -0.23
C ASP A 359 26.62 16.74 0.72
N ILE A 360 27.73 16.72 1.47
CA ILE A 360 28.06 15.63 2.40
C ILE A 360 27.04 15.55 3.53
N ALA A 361 26.55 16.70 4.03
CA ALA A 361 25.59 16.72 5.13
C ALA A 361 24.23 16.13 4.69
N THR A 362 23.77 16.49 3.49
CA THR A 362 22.55 15.92 2.89
C THR A 362 22.66 14.41 2.72
N LYS A 363 23.77 13.92 2.14
CA LYS A 363 23.98 12.48 1.96
C LYS A 363 24.00 11.75 3.31
N ALA A 364 24.64 12.31 4.33
CA ALA A 364 24.66 11.76 5.67
C ALA A 364 23.26 11.70 6.30
N GLU A 365 22.42 12.71 6.09
CA GLU A 365 21.04 12.70 6.58
C GLU A 365 20.19 11.63 5.88
N MET A 366 20.32 11.47 4.56
CA MET A 366 19.64 10.40 3.83
C MET A 366 20.06 9.01 4.33
N GLU A 367 21.37 8.77 4.53
CA GLU A 367 21.87 7.51 5.10
C GLU A 367 21.42 7.28 6.55
N SER A 368 21.28 8.35 7.35
CA SER A 368 20.71 8.30 8.70
C SER A 368 19.25 7.85 8.68
N VAL A 369 18.43 8.38 7.77
CA VAL A 369 17.04 7.94 7.58
C VAL A 369 16.98 6.48 7.12
N VAL A 370 17.81 6.06 6.16
CA VAL A 370 17.91 4.66 5.72
C VAL A 370 18.27 3.75 6.90
N SER A 371 19.26 4.13 7.71
CA SER A 371 19.70 3.35 8.86
C SER A 371 18.61 3.20 9.91
N ARG A 372 17.88 4.27 10.21
CA ARG A 372 16.71 4.22 11.12
C ARG A 372 15.62 3.31 10.58
N ALA A 373 15.25 3.46 9.31
CA ALA A 373 14.23 2.62 8.69
C ALA A 373 14.62 1.14 8.68
N LEU A 374 15.89 0.82 8.39
CA LEU A 374 16.42 -0.54 8.46
C LEU A 374 16.37 -1.12 9.87
N GLU A 375 16.62 -0.31 10.90
CA GLU A 375 16.52 -0.75 12.29
C GLU A 375 15.07 -1.03 12.69
N GLU A 376 14.13 -0.17 12.32
CA GLU A 376 12.71 -0.33 12.64
C GLU A 376 12.08 -1.57 11.98
N ILE A 377 12.56 -1.98 10.80
CA ILE A 377 12.07 -3.21 10.15
C ILE A 377 12.74 -4.49 10.67
N ARG A 378 13.76 -4.38 11.54
CA ARG A 378 14.40 -5.57 12.13
C ARG A 378 13.47 -6.22 13.13
N ILE A 379 13.50 -7.54 13.11
CA ILE A 379 12.85 -8.36 14.11
C ILE A 379 13.69 -8.24 15.40
N PRO A 380 13.06 -7.98 16.56
CA PRO A 380 13.73 -7.90 17.85
C PRO A 380 14.67 -9.10 18.09
N GLU A 381 15.87 -8.85 18.61
CA GLU A 381 16.92 -9.86 18.80
C GLU A 381 16.44 -11.01 19.70
N GLU A 382 15.58 -10.70 20.67
CA GLU A 382 14.99 -11.66 21.62
C GLU A 382 14.17 -12.74 20.91
N LEU A 383 13.54 -12.39 19.78
CA LEU A 383 12.77 -13.33 18.97
C LEU A 383 13.65 -14.11 17.98
N ARG A 384 14.78 -13.53 17.57
CA ARG A 384 15.74 -14.18 16.65
C ARG A 384 16.55 -15.27 17.36
N GLN A 385 16.69 -15.19 18.67
CA GLN A 385 17.44 -16.16 19.47
C GLN A 385 16.51 -17.23 20.10
N GLY A 386 17.01 -18.46 20.22
CA GLY A 386 16.34 -19.54 20.98
C GLY A 386 15.11 -20.16 20.30
N CYS A 387 14.14 -20.61 21.09
CA CYS A 387 12.97 -21.37 20.60
C CYS A 387 12.05 -20.55 19.69
N ALA A 388 12.02 -19.22 19.83
CA ALA A 388 11.23 -18.30 19.02
C ALA A 388 11.66 -18.28 17.54
N ASN A 389 12.91 -18.65 17.24
CA ASN A 389 13.39 -18.79 15.87
C ASN A 389 12.57 -19.80 15.06
N SER A 390 12.10 -20.88 15.69
CA SER A 390 11.25 -21.87 15.00
C SER A 390 9.89 -21.27 14.57
N ALA A 391 9.30 -20.40 15.39
CA ALA A 391 8.05 -19.71 15.06
C ALA A 391 8.25 -18.66 13.96
N LEU A 392 9.38 -17.93 13.98
CA LEU A 392 9.78 -17.03 12.89
C LEU A 392 9.94 -17.78 11.57
N GLU A 393 10.64 -18.92 11.58
CA GLU A 393 10.82 -19.74 10.39
C GLU A 393 9.49 -20.27 9.83
N GLN A 394 8.57 -20.70 10.71
CA GLN A 394 7.23 -21.14 10.32
C GLN A 394 6.35 -20.00 9.80
N ALA A 395 6.61 -18.77 10.21
CA ALA A 395 5.96 -17.57 9.67
C ALA A 395 6.66 -17.03 8.41
N GLY A 396 7.73 -17.67 7.91
CA GLY A 396 8.47 -17.21 6.73
C GLY A 396 9.47 -16.08 6.98
N LEU A 397 9.75 -15.73 8.25
CA LEU A 397 10.56 -14.58 8.67
C LEU A 397 12.05 -14.92 8.87
N LYS A 398 12.64 -15.73 7.98
CA LYS A 398 14.04 -16.22 8.13
C LYS A 398 15.12 -15.14 8.00
N GLY A 399 14.78 -13.97 7.46
CA GLY A 399 15.73 -12.88 7.17
C GLY A 399 16.00 -11.94 8.34
N GLY A 400 15.32 -12.11 9.48
CA GLY A 400 15.46 -11.21 10.63
C GLY A 400 14.90 -9.81 10.42
N VAL A 401 14.15 -9.58 9.35
CA VAL A 401 13.39 -8.36 9.07
C VAL A 401 11.94 -8.70 8.75
N TYR A 402 11.03 -7.77 8.95
CA TYR A 402 9.64 -7.92 8.50
C TYR A 402 9.59 -8.11 6.99
N PHE A 403 8.80 -9.08 6.54
CA PHE A 403 8.62 -9.32 5.11
C PHE A 403 7.38 -8.57 4.60
N ILE A 404 6.23 -8.71 5.26
CA ILE A 404 5.05 -7.86 5.09
C ILE A 404 5.15 -6.61 5.97
N VAL A 405 4.79 -5.44 5.42
CA VAL A 405 4.74 -4.18 6.18
C VAL A 405 3.67 -4.24 7.28
N PRO A 406 3.98 -3.79 8.52
CA PRO A 406 3.05 -3.90 9.64
C PRO A 406 1.68 -3.24 9.43
N THR A 407 1.63 -2.16 8.66
CA THR A 407 0.40 -1.39 8.37
C THR A 407 -0.71 -2.25 7.77
N LEU A 408 -0.38 -3.28 7.00
CA LEU A 408 -1.38 -4.19 6.44
C LEU A 408 -2.11 -4.99 7.54
N PHE A 409 -1.38 -5.49 8.54
CA PHE A 409 -1.98 -6.22 9.66
C PHE A 409 -2.88 -5.31 10.51
N HIS A 410 -2.45 -4.06 10.73
CA HIS A 410 -3.26 -3.05 11.41
C HIS A 410 -4.54 -2.73 10.64
N LEU A 411 -4.47 -2.50 9.33
CA LEU A 411 -5.64 -2.27 8.48
C LEU A 411 -6.67 -3.39 8.62
N VAL A 412 -6.22 -4.64 8.53
CA VAL A 412 -7.10 -5.82 8.56
C VAL A 412 -7.72 -5.99 9.93
N ALA A 413 -6.95 -5.81 11.00
CA ALA A 413 -7.46 -5.85 12.36
C ALA A 413 -8.52 -4.76 12.60
N SER A 414 -8.30 -3.54 12.10
CA SER A 414 -9.27 -2.44 12.19
C SER A 414 -10.55 -2.75 11.42
N LEU A 415 -10.46 -3.20 10.16
CA LEU A 415 -11.63 -3.56 9.35
C LEU A 415 -12.46 -4.68 10.01
N GLN A 416 -11.80 -5.65 10.65
CA GLN A 416 -12.47 -6.73 11.37
C GLN A 416 -13.19 -6.23 12.63
N ARG A 417 -12.55 -5.37 13.43
CA ARG A 417 -13.21 -4.77 14.62
C ARG A 417 -14.40 -3.90 14.24
N GLU A 418 -14.32 -3.23 13.09
CA GLU A 418 -15.43 -2.46 12.56
C GLU A 418 -16.56 -3.34 11.99
N GLY A 419 -16.37 -4.66 11.85
CA GLY A 419 -17.34 -5.54 11.21
C GLY A 419 -17.56 -5.19 9.74
N ARG A 420 -16.52 -4.74 9.02
CA ARG A 420 -16.61 -4.45 7.59
C ARG A 420 -16.59 -5.75 6.79
N GLU A 421 -17.48 -5.85 5.81
CA GLU A 421 -17.40 -6.90 4.79
C GLU A 421 -16.30 -6.53 3.78
N PHE A 422 -15.26 -7.36 3.68
CA PHE A 422 -14.19 -7.13 2.70
C PHE A 422 -13.52 -8.43 2.24
N ALA A 423 -12.93 -8.39 1.05
CA ALA A 423 -12.04 -9.41 0.51
C ALA A 423 -10.72 -8.80 0.06
N ILE A 424 -9.66 -9.63 0.02
CA ILE A 424 -8.31 -9.21 -0.32
C ILE A 424 -7.81 -10.00 -1.53
N LEU A 425 -7.14 -9.30 -2.44
CA LEU A 425 -6.40 -9.87 -3.56
C LEU A 425 -4.96 -9.35 -3.55
N PHE A 426 -4.02 -10.21 -3.18
CA PHE A 426 -2.59 -9.93 -3.35
C PHE A 426 -2.19 -10.14 -4.81
N ARG A 427 -1.50 -9.16 -5.40
CA ARG A 427 -1.18 -9.14 -6.83
C ARG A 427 0.29 -8.89 -7.03
N SER A 428 0.91 -9.62 -7.93
CA SER A 428 2.29 -9.37 -8.33
C SER A 428 2.58 -10.05 -9.64
N PHE A 429 3.52 -9.49 -10.40
CA PHE A 429 4.14 -10.15 -11.54
C PHE A 429 5.13 -11.25 -11.10
N GLY A 430 5.62 -11.17 -9.86
CA GLY A 430 6.79 -11.91 -9.37
C GLY A 430 6.50 -13.27 -8.76
N LYS A 431 7.43 -13.73 -7.91
CA LYS A 431 7.38 -15.03 -7.23
C LYS A 431 7.16 -14.92 -5.71
N ASP A 432 6.88 -13.72 -5.22
CA ASP A 432 6.82 -13.43 -3.78
C ASP A 432 5.52 -13.90 -3.11
N HIS A 433 4.52 -14.36 -3.88
CA HIS A 433 3.20 -14.77 -3.37
C HIS A 433 3.26 -15.86 -2.30
N GLU A 434 4.14 -16.86 -2.44
CA GLU A 434 4.25 -17.93 -1.43
C GLU A 434 4.79 -17.41 -0.10
N LYS A 435 5.75 -16.46 -0.14
CA LYS A 435 6.26 -15.85 1.08
C LYS A 435 5.19 -14.98 1.76
N VAL A 436 4.45 -14.19 0.97
CA VAL A 436 3.31 -13.39 1.46
C VAL A 436 2.27 -14.30 2.09
N LYS A 437 1.88 -15.38 1.39
CA LYS A 437 0.94 -16.39 1.88
C LYS A 437 1.40 -16.99 3.21
N ASN A 438 2.67 -17.36 3.35
CA ASN A 438 3.18 -17.99 4.58
C ASN A 438 3.07 -17.06 5.80
N GLU A 439 3.55 -15.82 5.68
CA GLU A 439 3.50 -14.84 6.79
C GLU A 439 2.06 -14.42 7.09
N TRP A 440 1.28 -14.16 6.04
CA TRP A 440 -0.13 -13.80 6.16
C TRP A 440 -0.96 -14.91 6.84
N ASN A 441 -0.79 -16.17 6.43
CA ASN A 441 -1.51 -17.28 7.04
C ASN A 441 -1.07 -17.49 8.50
N ALA A 442 0.22 -17.27 8.82
CA ALA A 442 0.65 -17.29 10.21
C ALA A 442 -0.06 -16.20 11.04
N PHE A 443 -0.31 -15.01 10.47
CA PHE A 443 -1.10 -13.97 11.12
C PHE A 443 -2.56 -14.42 11.33
N CYS A 444 -3.23 -14.91 10.29
CA CYS A 444 -4.61 -15.39 10.38
C CYS A 444 -4.79 -16.52 11.41
N GLU A 445 -3.80 -17.40 11.58
CA GLU A 445 -3.85 -18.54 12.50
C GLU A 445 -3.41 -18.20 13.93
N LEU A 446 -3.22 -16.91 14.26
CA LEU A 446 -2.65 -16.44 15.54
C LEU A 446 -1.25 -17.01 15.86
N ARG A 447 -0.53 -17.51 14.85
CA ARG A 447 0.84 -18.05 14.98
C ARG A 447 1.92 -17.02 14.73
N HIS A 448 1.57 -15.84 14.20
CA HIS A 448 2.55 -14.80 13.90
C HIS A 448 3.18 -14.25 15.18
N PRO A 449 4.51 -14.28 15.33
CA PRO A 449 5.17 -13.98 16.61
C PRO A 449 5.02 -12.52 17.06
N LEU A 450 4.88 -11.59 16.10
CA LEU A 450 4.82 -10.14 16.38
C LEU A 450 3.40 -9.56 16.36
N PHE A 451 2.60 -9.95 15.35
CA PHE A 451 1.36 -9.26 15.01
C PHE A 451 0.09 -10.03 15.39
N SER A 452 0.18 -11.27 15.88
CA SER A 452 -1.00 -12.04 16.36
C SER A 452 -1.79 -11.29 17.45
N ARG A 453 -1.11 -10.51 18.30
CA ARG A 453 -1.74 -9.65 19.30
C ARG A 453 -2.76 -8.66 18.72
N LEU A 454 -2.61 -8.27 17.44
CA LEU A 454 -3.51 -7.33 16.79
C LEU A 454 -4.90 -7.91 16.52
N ILE A 455 -5.08 -9.22 16.59
CA ILE A 455 -6.38 -9.89 16.40
C ILE A 455 -6.69 -10.87 17.54
N ALA A 456 -5.93 -10.85 18.64
CA ALA A 456 -6.11 -11.78 19.76
C ALA A 456 -7.47 -11.60 20.47
N ASP A 457 -7.99 -10.37 20.50
CA ASP A 457 -9.33 -10.03 21.00
C ASP A 457 -10.47 -10.43 20.05
N ILE A 458 -10.16 -10.62 18.76
CA ILE A 458 -11.11 -11.01 17.72
C ILE A 458 -11.18 -12.54 17.63
N GLY A 459 -10.03 -13.20 17.69
CA GLY A 459 -9.86 -14.63 17.42
C GLY A 459 -9.16 -14.91 16.09
N PRO A 460 -8.82 -16.18 15.82
CA PRO A 460 -8.16 -16.55 14.57
C PRO A 460 -9.09 -16.34 13.37
N LEU A 461 -8.50 -15.88 12.28
CA LEU A 461 -9.15 -15.64 10.99
C LEU A 461 -8.91 -16.82 10.03
N ASP A 462 -8.94 -18.03 10.57
CA ASP A 462 -8.65 -19.30 9.87
C ASP A 462 -9.90 -20.17 9.65
N GLY A 463 -11.08 -19.61 9.93
CA GLY A 463 -12.38 -20.28 9.83
C GLY A 463 -12.73 -21.20 11.01
N SER A 464 -11.87 -21.29 12.05
CA SER A 464 -12.17 -22.11 13.23
C SER A 464 -13.18 -21.45 14.18
N VAL A 465 -13.26 -20.13 14.20
CA VAL A 465 -14.29 -19.39 14.95
C VAL A 465 -15.54 -19.29 14.05
N PRO A 466 -16.73 -19.70 14.53
CA PRO A 466 -17.98 -19.39 13.85
C PRO A 466 -18.07 -17.89 13.53
N HIS A 467 -18.87 -17.46 12.56
CA HIS A 467 -19.09 -16.04 12.19
C HIS A 467 -17.86 -15.22 11.72
N LEU A 468 -16.62 -15.67 11.92
CA LEU A 468 -15.43 -15.04 11.34
C LEU A 468 -15.07 -15.71 10.00
N PRO A 469 -14.78 -14.93 8.94
CA PRO A 469 -14.36 -15.49 7.67
C PRO A 469 -12.95 -16.09 7.79
N ASP A 470 -12.71 -17.21 7.09
CA ASP A 470 -11.36 -17.71 6.85
C ASP A 470 -10.67 -16.78 5.85
N ARG A 471 -9.68 -16.04 6.33
CA ARG A 471 -8.91 -15.07 5.53
C ARG A 471 -7.56 -15.61 5.09
N ARG A 472 -7.25 -16.89 5.31
CA ARG A 472 -6.01 -17.47 4.80
C ARG A 472 -6.02 -17.49 3.28
N VAL A 473 -4.83 -17.34 2.70
CA VAL A 473 -4.60 -17.59 1.28
C VAL A 473 -4.44 -19.10 1.10
N HIS A 474 -5.50 -19.74 0.63
CA HIS A 474 -5.46 -21.17 0.28
C HIS A 474 -4.87 -21.38 -1.10
N THR A 475 -5.23 -20.51 -2.03
CA THR A 475 -5.02 -20.70 -3.45
C THR A 475 -4.27 -19.52 -4.07
N LEU A 476 -3.39 -19.85 -5.01
CA LEU A 476 -2.65 -18.89 -5.82
C LEU A 476 -3.11 -19.08 -7.26
N HIS A 477 -3.57 -18.01 -7.88
CA HIS A 477 -4.07 -18.02 -9.25
C HIS A 477 -3.04 -17.40 -10.20
N THR A 478 -3.15 -17.70 -11.49
CA THR A 478 -2.37 -17.03 -12.54
C THR A 478 -3.30 -16.34 -13.51
N LEU A 479 -3.14 -15.05 -13.71
CA LEU A 479 -3.81 -14.30 -14.78
C LEU A 479 -2.96 -14.40 -16.04
N TYR A 480 -3.53 -14.96 -17.10
CA TYR A 480 -2.97 -14.95 -18.45
C TYR A 480 -3.82 -14.01 -19.32
N ARG A 481 -3.19 -13.32 -20.27
CA ARG A 481 -3.88 -12.44 -21.22
C ARG A 481 -3.42 -12.75 -22.63
N ASP A 482 -4.37 -12.76 -23.57
CA ASP A 482 -4.11 -12.81 -25.00
C ASP A 482 -5.12 -11.95 -25.77
N GLU A 483 -5.14 -12.06 -27.10
CA GLU A 483 -6.08 -11.34 -27.97
C GLU A 483 -7.56 -11.68 -27.69
N GLN A 484 -7.85 -12.84 -27.10
CA GLN A 484 -9.21 -13.23 -26.73
C GLN A 484 -9.63 -12.62 -25.38
N GLY A 485 -8.70 -12.01 -24.65
CA GLY A 485 -8.94 -11.34 -23.37
C GLY A 485 -8.29 -12.04 -22.19
N PRO A 486 -8.74 -11.76 -20.96
CA PRO A 486 -8.16 -12.35 -19.76
C PRO A 486 -8.63 -13.80 -19.54
N LEU A 487 -7.73 -14.62 -19.03
CA LEU A 487 -7.98 -15.97 -18.53
C LEU A 487 -7.37 -16.08 -17.13
N LEU A 488 -8.21 -16.26 -16.10
CA LEU A 488 -7.73 -16.57 -14.76
C LEU A 488 -7.64 -18.09 -14.62
N ILE A 489 -6.43 -18.61 -14.42
CA ILE A 489 -6.15 -20.01 -14.15
C ILE A 489 -6.22 -20.19 -12.62
N LEU A 490 -7.25 -20.90 -12.17
CA LEU A 490 -7.52 -21.10 -10.75
C LEU A 490 -6.58 -22.12 -10.15
N ASP A 491 -6.22 -21.89 -8.89
CA ASP A 491 -5.38 -22.74 -8.04
C ASP A 491 -4.05 -23.20 -8.68
N THR A 492 -3.54 -22.43 -9.64
CA THR A 492 -2.32 -22.73 -10.38
C THR A 492 -1.40 -21.52 -10.38
N PHE A 493 -0.22 -21.66 -9.77
CA PHE A 493 0.85 -20.65 -9.79
C PHE A 493 1.91 -21.02 -10.84
N THR A 494 1.83 -20.42 -12.02
CA THR A 494 2.63 -20.85 -13.19
C THR A 494 3.21 -19.67 -13.99
N ASN A 495 4.15 -19.97 -14.88
CA ASN A 495 4.68 -19.03 -15.87
C ASN A 495 4.65 -19.61 -17.29
N GLY A 496 3.68 -20.48 -17.55
CA GLY A 496 3.68 -21.33 -18.74
C GLY A 496 4.56 -22.57 -18.57
N PRO A 497 4.86 -23.28 -19.67
CA PRO A 497 5.73 -24.45 -19.69
C PRO A 497 7.13 -24.16 -19.12
N GLU A 498 7.73 -25.15 -18.45
CA GLU A 498 9.06 -25.02 -17.84
C GLU A 498 10.18 -24.80 -18.87
N ASP A 499 10.07 -25.45 -20.02
CA ASP A 499 11.02 -25.37 -21.14
C ASP A 499 10.90 -24.06 -21.92
N ARG A 500 9.76 -23.36 -21.81
CA ARG A 500 9.48 -22.12 -22.52
C ARG A 500 8.54 -21.22 -21.72
N THR A 501 9.08 -20.63 -20.66
CA THR A 501 8.31 -19.71 -19.81
C THR A 501 7.85 -18.47 -20.60
N TRP A 502 6.69 -17.92 -20.24
CA TRP A 502 6.15 -16.71 -20.84
C TRP A 502 7.10 -15.52 -20.70
N ASP A 503 7.82 -15.39 -19.57
CA ASP A 503 8.81 -14.33 -19.41
C ASP A 503 9.99 -14.48 -20.37
N SER A 504 10.44 -15.72 -20.61
CA SER A 504 11.51 -15.98 -21.58
C SER A 504 11.06 -15.65 -23.01
N TRP A 505 9.80 -15.92 -23.34
CA TRP A 505 9.17 -15.52 -24.60
C TRP A 505 9.17 -14.00 -24.75
N ALA A 506 8.75 -13.25 -23.73
CA ALA A 506 8.70 -11.79 -23.79
C ALA A 506 10.09 -11.13 -23.89
N LYS A 507 11.14 -11.81 -23.40
CA LYS A 507 12.54 -11.37 -23.46
C LYS A 507 13.28 -11.81 -24.73
N SER A 508 12.64 -12.61 -25.59
CA SER A 508 13.31 -13.18 -26.77
C SER A 508 13.75 -12.10 -27.78
N LYS A 509 14.81 -12.43 -28.53
CA LYS A 509 15.39 -11.58 -29.58
C LYS A 509 15.50 -12.41 -30.88
N PRO A 510 14.88 -11.98 -31.99
CA PRO A 510 14.06 -10.78 -32.15
C PRO A 510 12.76 -10.84 -31.31
N ARG A 511 12.19 -9.67 -31.02
CA ARG A 511 10.93 -9.59 -30.27
C ARG A 511 9.82 -10.33 -31.05
N PRO A 512 8.95 -11.11 -30.37
CA PRO A 512 7.85 -11.80 -31.04
C PRO A 512 6.91 -10.82 -31.75
N THR A 513 6.52 -11.15 -32.97
CA THR A 513 5.57 -10.34 -33.77
C THR A 513 4.11 -10.59 -33.41
N GLY A 514 3.82 -11.68 -32.68
CA GLY A 514 2.50 -12.04 -32.19
C GLY A 514 2.62 -12.92 -30.94
N ASP A 515 1.52 -13.10 -30.22
CA ASP A 515 1.47 -13.96 -29.05
C ASP A 515 1.48 -15.44 -29.47
N THR A 516 2.55 -16.16 -29.11
CA THR A 516 2.75 -17.58 -29.41
C THR A 516 2.94 -18.41 -28.14
N ARG A 517 2.44 -17.89 -27.00
CA ARG A 517 2.58 -18.56 -25.71
C ARG A 517 1.59 -19.70 -25.50
N ASP A 518 0.49 -19.70 -26.27
CA ASP A 518 -0.59 -20.68 -26.22
C ASP A 518 -1.11 -20.96 -24.79
N GLY A 519 -1.19 -19.92 -23.95
CA GLY A 519 -1.48 -20.07 -22.52
C GLY A 519 -2.83 -20.73 -22.22
N ARG A 520 -3.82 -20.57 -23.09
CA ARG A 520 -5.12 -21.26 -23.00
C ARG A 520 -4.98 -22.78 -23.20
N ALA A 521 -4.28 -23.19 -24.26
CA ALA A 521 -4.03 -24.60 -24.54
C ALA A 521 -3.18 -25.23 -23.43
N PHE A 522 -2.21 -24.49 -22.89
CA PHE A 522 -1.43 -24.90 -21.73
C PHE A 522 -2.31 -25.13 -20.49
N ALA A 523 -3.20 -24.18 -20.15
CA ALA A 523 -4.13 -24.34 -19.02
C ALA A 523 -5.04 -25.57 -19.18
N GLN A 524 -5.52 -25.80 -20.41
CA GLN A 524 -6.32 -26.99 -20.75
C GLN A 524 -5.52 -28.29 -20.61
N ALA A 525 -4.27 -28.32 -21.09
CA ALA A 525 -3.40 -29.49 -20.99
C ALA A 525 -3.07 -29.86 -19.53
N MET A 526 -2.97 -28.87 -18.64
CA MET A 526 -2.83 -29.09 -17.19
C MET A 526 -4.13 -29.50 -16.50
N ASN A 527 -5.26 -29.58 -17.22
CA ASN A 527 -6.59 -29.80 -16.65
C ASN A 527 -6.92 -28.81 -15.52
N SER A 528 -6.44 -27.57 -15.64
CA SER A 528 -6.69 -26.51 -14.65
C SER A 528 -8.10 -25.96 -14.81
N LYS A 529 -8.74 -25.60 -13.69
CA LYS A 529 -9.98 -24.82 -13.73
C LYS A 529 -9.66 -23.40 -14.19
N THR A 530 -10.51 -22.82 -15.02
CA THR A 530 -10.30 -21.48 -15.56
C THR A 530 -11.55 -20.62 -15.45
N VAL A 531 -11.35 -19.30 -15.37
CA VAL A 531 -12.38 -18.27 -15.52
C VAL A 531 -12.00 -17.44 -16.74
N ASP A 532 -12.75 -17.62 -17.81
CA ASP A 532 -12.43 -17.06 -19.12
C ASP A 532 -13.27 -15.81 -19.43
N GLY A 533 -12.61 -14.72 -19.80
CA GLY A 533 -13.26 -13.48 -20.20
C GLY A 533 -13.62 -12.56 -19.03
N LEU A 534 -13.80 -11.27 -19.36
CA LEU A 534 -13.97 -10.21 -18.36
C LEU A 534 -15.24 -10.37 -17.51
N ALA A 535 -16.36 -10.75 -18.12
CA ALA A 535 -17.64 -10.91 -17.42
C ALA A 535 -17.62 -12.07 -16.40
N ASN A 536 -16.98 -13.18 -16.76
CA ASN A 536 -16.82 -14.31 -15.84
C ASN A 536 -15.84 -13.96 -14.72
N LEU A 537 -14.77 -13.21 -15.03
CA LEU A 537 -13.83 -12.72 -14.01
C LEU A 537 -14.51 -11.79 -13.01
N GLN A 538 -15.36 -10.86 -13.46
CA GLN A 538 -16.19 -10.02 -12.59
C GLN A 538 -17.12 -10.86 -11.70
N THR A 539 -17.71 -11.92 -12.25
CA THR A 539 -18.59 -12.85 -11.50
C THR A 539 -17.80 -13.62 -10.43
N TRP A 540 -16.61 -14.08 -10.78
CA TRP A 540 -15.69 -14.71 -9.82
C TRP A 540 -15.32 -13.74 -8.70
N MET A 541 -14.98 -12.49 -9.02
CA MET A 541 -14.67 -11.48 -8.00
C MET A 541 -15.86 -11.16 -7.09
N ARG A 542 -17.10 -11.11 -7.60
CA ARG A 542 -18.29 -10.99 -6.72
C ARG A 542 -18.39 -12.14 -5.73
N THR A 543 -18.16 -13.37 -6.21
CA THR A 543 -18.19 -14.56 -5.36
C THR A 543 -17.10 -14.50 -4.30
N HIS A 544 -15.89 -14.06 -4.67
CA HIS A 544 -14.76 -13.86 -3.77
C HIS A 544 -15.07 -12.88 -2.63
N ILE A 545 -15.77 -11.79 -2.95
CA ILE A 545 -16.21 -10.79 -1.96
C ILE A 545 -17.31 -11.33 -1.05
N GLN A 546 -18.30 -12.04 -1.61
CA GLN A 546 -19.37 -12.67 -0.82
C GLN A 546 -18.80 -13.67 0.20
N GLN A 547 -17.70 -14.34 -0.15
CA GLN A 547 -16.98 -15.25 0.74
C GLN A 547 -16.02 -14.52 1.70
N GLN A 548 -15.81 -13.21 1.52
CA GLN A 548 -14.81 -12.41 2.23
C GLN A 548 -13.40 -13.03 2.18
N ALA A 549 -13.10 -13.68 1.06
CA ALA A 549 -11.91 -14.50 0.92
C ALA A 549 -10.65 -13.66 0.68
N THR A 550 -9.49 -14.28 0.95
CA THR A 550 -8.18 -13.75 0.57
C THR A 550 -7.56 -14.68 -0.47
N SER A 551 -7.20 -14.15 -1.63
CA SER A 551 -6.47 -14.90 -2.67
C SER A 551 -5.27 -14.11 -3.15
N ALA A 552 -4.39 -14.78 -3.88
CA ALA A 552 -3.30 -14.12 -4.58
C ALA A 552 -3.36 -14.42 -6.09
N ILE A 553 -3.04 -13.43 -6.91
CA ILE A 553 -3.02 -13.53 -8.38
C ILE A 553 -1.61 -13.18 -8.86
N LYS A 554 -1.01 -14.09 -9.62
CA LYS A 554 0.17 -13.80 -10.42
C LYS A 554 -0.26 -13.14 -11.72
N ASP A 555 0.11 -11.89 -11.90
CA ASP A 555 -0.22 -11.10 -13.09
C ASP A 555 0.68 -11.43 -14.29
N ASP A 556 0.18 -11.16 -15.50
CA ASP A 556 0.85 -11.50 -16.76
C ASP A 556 1.95 -10.49 -17.13
N TRP A 557 3.15 -10.68 -16.57
CA TRP A 557 4.31 -9.83 -16.86
C TRP A 557 4.69 -9.87 -18.33
N ALA A 558 4.62 -11.06 -18.94
CA ALA A 558 4.99 -11.25 -20.33
C ALA A 558 4.08 -10.45 -21.28
N TRP A 559 2.78 -10.40 -21.00
CA TRP A 559 1.83 -9.55 -21.73
C TRP A 559 2.15 -8.07 -21.58
N TRP A 560 2.41 -7.60 -20.36
CA TRP A 560 2.78 -6.21 -20.09
C TRP A 560 4.08 -5.82 -20.81
N GLN A 561 5.11 -6.68 -20.69
CA GLN A 561 6.40 -6.50 -21.35
C GLN A 561 6.25 -6.50 -22.88
N TRP A 562 5.43 -7.38 -23.46
CA TRP A 562 5.22 -7.45 -24.91
C TRP A 562 4.55 -6.19 -25.47
N HIS A 563 3.69 -5.53 -24.69
CA HIS A 563 3.08 -4.25 -25.04
C HIS A 563 3.96 -3.02 -24.73
N GLY A 564 5.21 -3.24 -24.30
CA GLY A 564 6.15 -2.17 -23.97
C GLY A 564 5.80 -1.48 -22.66
N GLU A 565 5.37 -2.25 -21.66
CA GLU A 565 5.10 -1.78 -20.31
C GLU A 565 3.99 -0.70 -20.23
N LYS A 566 3.08 -0.64 -21.21
CA LYS A 566 1.97 0.32 -21.22
C LYS A 566 0.90 -0.02 -20.18
N ALA A 567 0.30 1.02 -19.58
CA ALA A 567 -0.70 0.90 -18.51
C ALA A 567 -1.86 -0.07 -18.83
N HIS A 568 -2.45 0.00 -20.04
CA HIS A 568 -3.55 -0.89 -20.46
C HIS A 568 -3.18 -2.39 -20.49
N ALA A 569 -1.88 -2.70 -20.55
CA ALA A 569 -1.35 -4.05 -20.54
C ALA A 569 -0.80 -4.47 -19.17
N GLY A 570 -0.83 -3.59 -18.17
CA GLY A 570 -0.42 -3.87 -16.79
C GLY A 570 -1.41 -4.77 -16.05
N LYS A 571 -1.47 -4.59 -14.71
CA LYS A 571 -2.35 -5.37 -13.83
C LYS A 571 -3.82 -5.03 -14.14
N LEU A 572 -4.54 -5.97 -14.72
CA LEU A 572 -5.94 -5.77 -15.11
C LEU A 572 -6.84 -5.58 -13.88
N MET A 573 -7.62 -4.50 -13.80
CA MET A 573 -8.63 -4.27 -12.76
C MET A 573 -10.05 -4.36 -13.35
N PRO A 574 -10.74 -5.51 -13.23
CA PRO A 574 -12.12 -5.66 -13.69
C PRO A 574 -13.09 -4.85 -12.81
N LEU A 575 -13.67 -3.78 -13.36
CA LEU A 575 -14.71 -3.04 -12.64
C LEU A 575 -15.99 -3.88 -12.55
N ILE A 576 -16.52 -4.11 -11.34
CA ILE A 576 -17.76 -4.87 -11.11
C ILE A 576 -18.94 -3.88 -11.24
N PRO A 577 -19.83 -4.04 -12.24
CA PRO A 577 -20.93 -3.10 -12.44
C PRO A 577 -22.14 -3.38 -11.53
N GLY A 578 -22.97 -2.36 -11.27
CA GLY A 578 -24.27 -2.49 -10.59
C GLY A 578 -24.45 -1.52 -9.42
N SER A 579 -25.70 -1.30 -9.00
CA SER A 579 -26.02 -0.44 -7.83
C SER A 579 -25.47 -1.00 -6.51
N ASP A 580 -25.40 -2.32 -6.42
CA ASP A 580 -24.87 -3.05 -5.27
C ASP A 580 -23.40 -3.44 -5.48
N ALA A 581 -22.71 -2.74 -6.39
CA ALA A 581 -21.32 -3.02 -6.69
C ALA A 581 -20.45 -2.76 -5.45
N PRO A 582 -19.50 -3.67 -5.16
CA PRO A 582 -18.53 -3.45 -4.09
C PRO A 582 -17.66 -2.24 -4.42
N ARG A 583 -17.14 -1.56 -3.39
CA ARG A 583 -16.09 -0.56 -3.57
C ARG A 583 -14.77 -1.29 -3.79
N GLN A 584 -14.17 -1.09 -4.96
CA GLN A 584 -12.88 -1.68 -5.29
C GLN A 584 -11.79 -0.64 -5.07
N VAL A 585 -10.75 -1.01 -4.32
CA VAL A 585 -9.60 -0.15 -4.02
C VAL A 585 -8.35 -0.89 -4.48
N PHE A 586 -7.46 -0.20 -5.19
CA PHE A 586 -6.19 -0.73 -5.61
C PHE A 586 -5.05 0.05 -4.96
N PHE A 587 -4.25 -0.62 -4.15
CA PHE A 587 -3.01 -0.09 -3.58
C PHE A 587 -1.85 -0.48 -4.49
N ASP A 588 -1.20 0.50 -5.12
CA ASP A 588 -0.05 0.29 -6.02
C ASP A 588 0.97 1.40 -5.75
N ASP A 589 2.25 1.08 -5.83
CA ASP A 589 3.36 2.01 -5.65
C ASP A 589 3.66 2.82 -6.92
N ASN A 590 3.14 2.40 -8.08
CA ASN A 590 3.42 2.99 -9.39
C ASN A 590 2.30 3.89 -9.91
N ILE A 591 1.35 4.34 -9.08
CA ILE A 591 0.33 5.32 -9.49
C ILE A 591 0.92 6.73 -9.34
N GLU A 592 1.27 7.36 -10.46
CA GLU A 592 1.69 8.76 -10.50
C GLU A 592 0.48 9.70 -10.56
N VAL A 593 0.62 10.96 -10.10
CA VAL A 593 -0.47 11.97 -10.07
C VAL A 593 -1.05 12.24 -11.48
N ASP A 594 -0.22 12.05 -12.50
CA ASP A 594 -0.55 12.32 -13.89
C ASP A 594 -0.95 11.04 -14.65
N ASP A 595 -1.01 9.89 -13.97
CA ASP A 595 -1.47 8.64 -14.59
C ASP A 595 -3.00 8.70 -14.76
N PRO A 596 -3.52 8.51 -16.00
CA PRO A 596 -4.92 8.72 -16.36
C PRO A 596 -5.90 7.68 -15.82
#